data_AF-A0A956IHA4-F1
#
_entry.id   AF-A0A956IHA4-F1
#
_cell.length_a   1.000
_cell.length_b   1.000
_cell.length_c   1.000
_cell.angle_alpha   90.00
_cell.angle_beta   90.00
_cell.angle_gamma   90.00
#
_symmetry.space_group_name_H-M   'P 1'
#
loop_
_entity.id
_entity.type
_entity.pdbx_description
1 polymer ?
#
loop_
_entity_poly.entity_id
_entity_poly.type
_entity_poly.pdbx_seq_one_letter_code
_entity_poly.pdbx_strand_id
1 'polypeptide(L)'
;MASPDVESRFATLFEGQPAILAPMEDVTDALYRQLCRDEGAHLCVTEFVNVEGLLRGCRKAKRKITLEAHDHPTAIQIYGSN
;
A
#
# COMPACT_ATOMS: atom_id res chain seq x y z
N MET A 1 15.17 -11.45 10.07
CA MET A 1 15.32 -12.12 8.77
C MET A 1 13.95 -12.60 8.34
N ALA A 2 13.47 -12.17 7.17
CA ALA A 2 12.22 -12.70 6.62
C ALA A 2 12.41 -14.20 6.29
N SER A 3 11.35 -14.99 6.34
CA SER A 3 11.43 -16.38 5.89
C SER A 3 11.72 -16.41 4.37
N PRO A 4 12.38 -17.45 3.84
CA PRO A 4 12.63 -17.61 2.40
C PRO A 4 11.36 -17.47 1.54
N ASP A 5 10.21 -17.84 2.10
CA ASP A 5 8.88 -17.71 1.47
C ASP A 5 8.48 -16.25 1.24
N VAL A 6 8.73 -15.36 2.21
CA VAL A 6 8.37 -13.93 2.08
C VAL A 6 9.24 -13.24 1.04
N GLU A 7 10.53 -13.57 1.00
CA GLU A 7 11.47 -12.99 0.03
C GLU A 7 11.13 -13.42 -1.40
N SER A 8 10.80 -14.70 -1.59
CA SER A 8 10.29 -15.21 -2.87
C SER A 8 8.98 -14.55 -3.29
N ARG A 9 8.01 -14.42 -2.38
CA ARG A 9 6.72 -13.77 -2.66
C ARG A 9 6.86 -12.30 -3.01
N PHE A 10 7.80 -11.60 -2.37
CA PHE A 10 8.11 -10.21 -2.69
C PHE A 10 8.75 -10.08 -4.07
N ALA A 11 9.72 -10.95 -4.40
CA ALA A 11 10.34 -10.95 -5.72
C ALA A 11 9.32 -11.13 -6.85
N THR A 12 8.33 -12.01 -6.68
CA THR A 12 7.27 -12.25 -7.66
C THR A 12 6.39 -11.03 -7.95
N LEU A 13 6.30 -10.05 -7.03
CA LEU A 13 5.57 -8.79 -7.29
C LEU A 13 6.27 -7.92 -8.36
N PHE A 14 7.57 -8.14 -8.59
CA PHE A 14 8.40 -7.34 -9.48
C PHE A 14 8.86 -8.08 -10.75
N GLU A 15 8.39 -9.30 -10.97
CA GLU A 15 8.73 -10.08 -12.17
C GLU A 15 8.08 -9.48 -13.43
N GLY A 16 8.82 -9.48 -14.54
CA GLY A 16 8.32 -8.99 -15.83
C GLY A 16 8.21 -7.47 -15.91
N GLN A 17 7.02 -6.97 -16.25
CA GLN A 17 6.71 -5.54 -16.37
C GLN A 17 5.44 -5.22 -15.57
N PRO A 18 5.50 -5.27 -14.22
CA PRO A 18 4.32 -5.10 -13.39
C PRO A 18 3.80 -3.67 -13.46
N ALA A 19 2.49 -3.52 -13.56
CA ALA A 19 1.83 -2.24 -13.33
C ALA A 19 1.73 -2.01 -11.82
N ILE A 20 2.35 -0.95 -11.32
CA ILE A 20 2.36 -0.58 -9.90
C ILE A 20 1.71 0.79 -9.75
N LEU A 21 0.68 0.88 -8.91
CA LEU A 21 0.03 2.15 -8.62
C LEU A 21 0.89 2.96 -7.65
N ALA A 22 1.39 4.10 -8.14
CA ALA A 22 2.18 5.02 -7.34
C ALA A 22 1.32 5.69 -6.23
N PRO A 23 1.90 5.99 -5.08
CA PRO A 23 1.19 6.64 -3.98
C PRO A 23 0.94 8.13 -4.27
N MET A 24 -0.31 8.55 -4.08
CA MET A 24 -0.77 9.92 -4.32
C MET A 24 -1.80 10.30 -3.24
N GLU A 25 -1.51 11.36 -2.47
CA GLU A 25 -2.38 11.87 -1.40
C GLU A 25 -3.75 12.29 -1.94
N ASP A 26 -4.83 11.92 -1.24
CA ASP A 26 -6.22 12.20 -1.61
C ASP A 26 -6.63 11.66 -3.01
N VAL A 27 -5.83 10.75 -3.61
CA VAL A 27 -6.11 10.06 -4.88
C VAL A 27 -6.11 8.55 -4.70
N THR A 28 -5.03 7.99 -4.13
CA THR A 28 -4.87 6.53 -3.96
C THR A 28 -5.61 5.96 -2.75
N ASP A 29 -6.89 6.30 -2.61
CA ASP A 29 -7.77 5.73 -1.60
C ASP A 29 -8.17 4.28 -1.91
N ALA A 30 -8.99 3.67 -1.06
CA ALA A 30 -9.39 2.26 -1.22
C ALA A 30 -10.15 2.01 -2.54
N LEU A 31 -11.01 2.94 -2.98
CA LEU A 31 -11.80 2.78 -4.18
C LEU A 31 -10.93 2.92 -5.43
N TYR A 32 -10.01 3.89 -5.45
CA TYR A 32 -9.10 4.06 -6.56
C TYR A 32 -8.13 2.88 -6.69
N ARG A 33 -7.63 2.35 -5.57
CA ARG A 33 -6.81 1.13 -5.56
C ARG A 33 -7.58 -0.07 -6.12
N GLN A 34 -8.84 -0.23 -5.75
CA GLN A 34 -9.69 -1.29 -6.28
C GLN A 34 -9.84 -1.15 -7.80
N LEU A 35 -10.15 0.05 -8.29
CA LEU A 35 -10.26 0.30 -9.73
C LEU A 35 -8.96 -0.04 -10.47
N CYS A 36 -7.80 0.42 -9.98
CA CYS A 36 -6.52 0.11 -10.61
C CYS A 36 -6.22 -1.39 -10.59
N ARG A 37 -6.63 -2.11 -9.54
CA ARG A 37 -6.47 -3.57 -9.45
C ARG A 37 -7.34 -4.28 -10.48
N ASP A 38 -8.58 -3.85 -10.64
CA ASP A 38 -9.51 -4.37 -11.66
C ASP A 38 -8.95 -4.13 -13.08
N GLU A 39 -8.17 -3.07 -13.29
CA GLU A 39 -7.46 -2.73 -14.54
C GLU A 39 -6.06 -3.37 -14.66
N GLY A 40 -5.67 -4.27 -13.76
CA GLY A 40 -4.42 -5.05 -13.87
C GLY A 40 -3.22 -4.53 -13.08
N ALA A 41 -3.42 -3.64 -12.10
CA ALA A 41 -2.37 -3.28 -11.16
C ALA A 41 -1.96 -4.49 -10.30
N HIS A 42 -0.67 -4.83 -10.35
CA HIS A 42 -0.08 -5.96 -9.62
C HIS A 42 0.18 -5.61 -8.15
N LEU A 43 0.51 -4.35 -7.89
CA LEU A 43 0.76 -3.81 -6.57
C LEU A 43 0.18 -2.40 -6.48
N CYS A 44 -0.54 -2.12 -5.40
CA CYS A 44 -0.99 -0.77 -5.10
C CYS A 44 -0.23 -0.20 -3.89
N VAL A 45 -0.16 1.12 -3.80
CA VAL A 45 0.38 1.82 -2.63
C VAL A 45 -0.68 2.77 -2.08
N THR A 46 -0.80 2.86 -0.76
CA THR A 46 -1.72 3.79 -0.11
C THR A 46 -1.30 5.24 -0.31
N GLU A 47 -2.20 6.15 0.02
CA GLU A 47 -1.86 7.55 0.34
C GLU A 47 -0.75 7.65 1.40
N PHE A 48 -0.18 8.85 1.56
CA PHE A 48 0.91 9.11 2.52
C PHE A 48 0.42 9.02 3.98
N VAL A 49 1.01 8.13 4.77
CA VAL A 49 0.69 7.95 6.19
C VAL A 49 1.71 8.69 7.05
N ASN A 50 1.26 9.75 7.73
CA ASN A 50 2.09 10.43 8.72
C ASN A 50 2.27 9.54 9.96
N VAL A 51 3.52 9.16 10.26
CA VAL A 51 3.84 8.23 11.35
C VAL A 51 3.49 8.79 12.74
N GLU A 52 3.77 10.07 12.99
CA GLU A 52 3.46 10.72 14.26
C GLU A 52 1.94 10.78 14.50
N GLY A 53 1.18 11.14 13.47
CA GLY A 53 -0.27 11.16 13.48
C GLY A 53 -0.84 9.76 13.70
N LEU A 54 -0.25 8.73 13.10
CA LEU A 54 -0.64 7.34 13.33
C LEU A 54 -0.43 6.93 14.79
N LEU A 55 0.75 7.23 15.35
CA LEU A 55 1.09 6.95 16.76
C LEU A 55 0.17 7.69 17.73
N ARG A 56 -0.24 8.92 17.41
CA ARG A 56 -1.21 9.71 18.19
C ARG A 56 -2.67 9.30 17.96
N GLY A 57 -2.91 8.26 17.18
CA GLY A 57 -4.24 7.70 16.95
C GLY A 57 -5.12 8.50 15.99
N CYS A 58 -4.53 9.33 15.13
CA CYS A 58 -5.24 10.13 14.14
C CYS A 58 -6.12 9.26 13.24
N ARG A 59 -7.40 9.63 13.11
CA ARG A 59 -8.39 8.90 12.31
C ARG A 59 -8.01 8.81 10.83
N LYS A 60 -7.46 9.87 10.22
CA LYS A 60 -7.02 9.87 8.81
C LYS A 60 -5.91 8.84 8.59
N ALA A 61 -4.91 8.81 9.48
CA ALA A 61 -3.80 7.86 9.40
C ALA A 61 -4.25 6.41 9.62
N LYS A 62 -5.11 6.15 10.62
CA LYS A 62 -5.70 4.83 10.86
C LYS A 62 -6.48 4.30 9.65
N ARG A 63 -7.28 5.17 9.02
CA ARG A 63 -8.04 4.80 7.81
C ARG A 63 -7.10 4.37 6.67
N LYS A 64 -6.02 5.11 6.43
CA LYS A 64 -5.07 4.82 5.34
C LYS A 64 -4.34 3.49 5.48
N ILE A 65 -4.11 3.03 6.72
CA ILE A 65 -3.46 1.72 6.98
C ILE A 65 -4.43 0.55 7.05
N THR A 66 -5.74 0.82 7.03
CA THR A 66 -6.76 -0.24 7.08
C THR A 66 -6.99 -0.74 5.67
N LEU A 67 -6.61 -2.00 5.43
CA LEU A 67 -6.75 -2.67 4.13
C LEU A 67 -7.79 -3.78 4.26
N GLU A 68 -8.72 -3.82 3.32
CA GLU A 68 -9.70 -4.90 3.20
C GLU A 68 -9.06 -6.14 2.56
N ALA A 69 -9.66 -7.32 2.73
CA ALA A 69 -9.10 -8.57 2.20
C ALA A 69 -8.85 -8.55 0.68
N HIS A 70 -9.67 -7.83 -0.08
CA HIS A 70 -9.55 -7.67 -1.54
C HIS A 70 -8.54 -6.59 -1.97
N ASP A 71 -8.04 -5.79 -1.02
CA ASP A 71 -7.04 -4.77 -1.26
C ASP A 71 -5.61 -5.34 -1.22
N HIS A 72 -5.43 -6.64 -1.03
CA HIS A 72 -4.12 -7.26 -1.07
C HIS A 72 -3.75 -7.73 -2.49
N PRO A 73 -2.50 -7.52 -2.96
CA PRO A 73 -1.38 -6.87 -2.26
C PRO A 73 -1.39 -5.34 -2.37
N THR A 74 -1.22 -4.66 -1.23
CA THR A 74 -1.03 -3.19 -1.15
C THR A 74 0.05 -2.87 -0.13
N ALA A 75 0.96 -1.96 -0.50
CA ALA A 75 1.98 -1.41 0.40
C ALA A 75 1.48 -0.13 1.07
N ILE A 76 1.87 0.08 2.32
CA ILE A 76 1.55 1.29 3.07
C ILE A 76 2.75 2.24 3.01
N GLN A 77 2.57 3.43 2.42
CA GLN A 77 3.64 4.44 2.44
C GLN A 77 3.59 5.27 3.71
N ILE A 78 4.69 5.23 4.47
CA ILE A 78 4.85 5.98 5.71
C ILE A 78 5.84 7.13 5.48
N TYR A 79 5.56 8.30 6.07
CA TYR A 79 6.50 9.42 6.14
C TYR A 79 6.55 10.01 7.56
N GLY A 80 7.68 10.60 7.91
CA GLY A 80 7.93 11.19 9.23
C GLY A 80 9.34 11.77 9.33
N SER A 81 9.63 12.45 10.45
CA SER A 81 10.89 13.17 10.66
C SER A 81 11.55 12.93 12.03
N ASN A 82 11.36 11.74 12.62
CA ASN A 82 11.82 11.24 13.93
C ASN A 82 10.75 11.23 15.03
#